data_AF-A0A1H2BSH2-F1
#
_entry.id   AF-A0A1H2BSH2-F1
#
_cell.length_a   1.000
_cell.length_b   1.000
_cell.length_c   1.000
_cell.angle_alpha   90.00
_cell.angle_beta   90.00
_cell.angle_gamma   90.00
#
_symmetry.space_group_name_H-M   'P 1'
#
loop_
_entity.id
_entity.type
_entity.pdbx_description
1 polymer ?
#
loop_
_entity_poly.entity_id
_entity_poly.type
_entity_poly.pdbx_seq_one_letter_code
_entity_poly.pdbx_strand_id
1 'polypeptide(L)'
;MEEKQSPLDRDLDAMAGDPRLSNVVRESLERLRSGVAGQEMAEMARDLLNGSIELRSLAKSPVYGDALFEGIEKYQRWESELSPEGRQELAETVRQTYGVDLNERPEPGR
;
A
#
# COMPACT_ATOMS: atom_id res chain seq x y z
N MET A 1 11.78 -16.45 -21.15
CA MET A 1 12.11 -15.02 -21.06
C MET A 1 12.15 -14.72 -19.57
N GLU A 2 13.32 -14.43 -19.01
CA GLU A 2 13.41 -13.95 -17.62
C GLU A 2 12.78 -12.55 -17.60
N GLU A 3 11.53 -12.47 -17.16
CA GLU A 3 10.95 -11.19 -16.79
C GLU A 3 11.80 -10.66 -15.64
N LYS A 4 12.66 -9.68 -15.95
CA LYS A 4 13.43 -8.97 -14.93
C LYS A 4 12.42 -8.34 -13.98
N GLN A 5 12.30 -8.93 -12.79
CA GLN A 5 11.45 -8.44 -11.73
C GLN A 5 11.68 -6.93 -11.56
N SER A 6 10.61 -6.12 -11.66
CA SER A 6 10.74 -4.67 -11.58
C SER A 6 11.35 -4.29 -10.22
N PRO A 7 12.18 -3.23 -10.12
CA PRO A 7 12.66 -2.72 -8.84
C PRO A 7 11.52 -2.51 -7.83
N LEU A 8 10.36 -2.05 -8.31
CA LEU A 8 9.15 -1.92 -7.52
C LEU A 8 8.65 -3.26 -6.98
N ASP A 9 8.60 -4.32 -7.80
CA ASP A 9 8.10 -5.62 -7.39
C ASP A 9 8.98 -6.23 -6.27
N ARG A 10 10.30 -6.03 -6.36
CA ARG A 10 11.23 -6.44 -5.30
C ARG A 10 11.00 -5.66 -3.99
N ASP A 11 10.77 -4.35 -4.09
CA ASP A 11 10.48 -3.53 -2.91
C ASP A 11 9.13 -3.88 -2.28
N LEU A 12 8.12 -4.18 -3.09
CA LEU A 12 6.82 -4.66 -2.65
C LEU A 12 6.93 -6.02 -1.96
N ASP A 13 7.68 -6.96 -2.54
CA ASP A 13 7.94 -8.27 -1.91
C ASP A 13 8.63 -8.12 -0.56
N ALA A 14 9.62 -7.23 -0.48
CA ALA A 14 10.34 -6.96 0.77
C ALA A 14 9.45 -6.29 1.84
N MET A 15 8.52 -5.42 1.42
CA MET A 15 7.62 -4.70 2.33
C MET A 15 6.44 -5.55 2.78
N ALA A 16 5.84 -6.32 1.86
CA ALA A 16 4.64 -7.09 2.10
C ALA A 16 4.93 -8.47 2.70
N GLY A 17 6.13 -9.03 2.46
CA GLY A 17 6.54 -10.35 2.95
C GLY A 17 5.84 -11.54 2.27
N ASP A 18 4.83 -11.29 1.43
CA ASP A 18 4.12 -12.28 0.61
C ASP A 18 3.94 -11.77 -0.83
N PRO A 19 4.40 -12.50 -1.86
CA PRO A 19 4.25 -12.12 -3.27
C PRO A 19 2.80 -11.88 -3.72
N ARG A 20 1.81 -12.52 -3.09
CA ARG A 20 0.38 -12.28 -3.38
C ARG A 20 -0.03 -10.89 -2.95
N LEU A 21 0.43 -10.45 -1.78
CA LEU A 21 0.18 -9.11 -1.27
C LEU A 21 0.89 -8.06 -2.12
N SER A 22 2.12 -8.34 -2.58
CA SER A 22 2.81 -7.47 -3.53
C SER A 22 2.00 -7.21 -4.79
N ASN A 23 1.38 -8.25 -5.36
CA ASN A 23 0.50 -8.13 -6.52
C ASN A 23 -0.73 -7.27 -6.21
N VAL A 24 -1.36 -7.44 -5.05
CA VAL A 24 -2.49 -6.61 -4.62
C VAL A 24 -2.11 -5.14 -4.47
N VAL A 25 -0.92 -4.85 -3.91
CA VAL A 25 -0.42 -3.48 -3.80
C VAL A 25 -0.14 -2.89 -5.19
N ARG A 26 0.42 -3.68 -6.10
CA ARG A 26 0.62 -3.27 -7.50
C ARG A 26 -0.70 -2.95 -8.20
N GLU A 27 -1.72 -3.79 -8.05
CA GLU A 27 -3.06 -3.51 -8.59
C GLU A 27 -3.68 -2.24 -7.98
N SER A 28 -3.44 -2.00 -6.70
CA SER A 28 -3.84 -0.76 -6.02
C SER A 28 -3.14 0.47 -6.62
N LEU A 29 -1.85 0.38 -6.92
CA LEU A 29 -1.11 1.44 -7.63
C LEU A 29 -1.63 1.67 -9.06
N GLU A 30 -1.94 0.60 -9.78
CA GLU A 30 -2.57 0.67 -11.11
C GLU A 30 -3.93 1.39 -11.06
N ARG A 31 -4.72 1.19 -10.00
CA ARG A 31 -5.96 1.95 -9.77
C ARG A 31 -5.69 3.41 -9.42
N LEU A 32 -4.69 3.69 -8.59
CA LEU A 32 -4.30 5.07 -8.26
C LEU A 32 -3.87 5.85 -9.51
N ARG A 33 -3.13 5.22 -10.43
CA ARG A 33 -2.76 5.78 -11.75
C ARG A 33 -3.97 6.27 -12.56
N SER A 34 -5.14 5.67 -12.36
CA SER A 34 -6.37 6.06 -13.05
C SER A 34 -6.97 7.39 -12.55
N GLY A 35 -6.49 7.94 -11.42
CA GLY A 35 -6.98 9.21 -10.87
C GLY A 35 -8.00 9.06 -9.75
N VAL A 36 -8.29 7.85 -9.26
CA VAL A 36 -9.30 7.61 -8.21
C VAL A 36 -9.02 8.39 -6.90
N ALA A 37 -7.76 8.72 -6.64
CA ALA A 37 -7.32 9.47 -5.45
C ALA A 37 -6.80 10.87 -5.77
N GLY A 38 -7.16 11.44 -6.92
CA GLY A 38 -6.68 12.75 -7.38
C GLY A 38 -5.46 12.68 -8.30
N GLN A 39 -5.11 13.83 -8.88
CA GLN A 39 -4.09 13.92 -9.93
C GLN A 39 -2.68 13.65 -9.39
N GLU A 40 -2.31 14.20 -8.23
CA GLU A 40 -0.97 14.01 -7.64
C GLU A 40 -0.70 12.54 -7.29
N MET A 41 -1.67 11.84 -6.72
CA MET A 41 -1.57 10.40 -6.45
C MET A 41 -1.49 9.57 -7.74
N ALA A 42 -2.16 10.00 -8.80
CA ALA A 42 -2.07 9.34 -10.09
C ALA A 42 -0.70 9.50 -10.75
N GLU A 43 -0.10 10.69 -10.64
CA GLU A 43 1.26 10.96 -11.12
C GLU A 43 2.29 10.17 -10.32
N MET A 44 2.17 10.18 -8.98
CA MET A 44 3.02 9.37 -8.10
C MET A 44 2.95 7.87 -8.45
N ALA A 45 1.75 7.32 -8.63
CA ALA A 45 1.58 5.93 -8.98
C ALA A 45 2.20 5.60 -10.35
N ARG A 46 2.11 6.51 -11.34
CA ARG A 46 2.79 6.36 -12.64
C ARG A 46 4.30 6.30 -12.48
N ASP A 47 4.86 7.22 -11.69
CA ASP A 47 6.29 7.30 -11.49
C ASP A 47 6.85 6.09 -10.74
N LEU A 48 6.11 5.55 -9.77
CA LEU A 48 6.45 4.28 -9.11
C LEU A 48 6.40 3.10 -10.07
N LEU A 49 5.29 2.96 -10.81
CA LEU A 49 5.09 1.84 -11.74
C LEU A 49 6.11 1.84 -12.88
N ASN A 50 6.54 3.02 -13.33
CA ASN A 50 7.56 3.20 -14.36
C ASN A 50 8.99 3.09 -13.81
N GLY A 51 9.18 3.06 -12.49
CA GLY A 51 10.50 3.06 -11.85
C GLY A 51 11.24 4.40 -11.92
N SER A 52 10.53 5.51 -12.20
CA SER A 52 11.08 6.87 -12.14
C SER A 52 11.43 7.27 -10.70
N ILE A 53 10.70 6.73 -9.73
CA ILE A 53 10.95 6.90 -8.30
C ILE A 53 10.89 5.55 -7.57
N GLU A 54 11.67 5.43 -6.51
CA GLU A 54 11.70 4.23 -5.66
C GLU A 54 10.69 4.33 -4.51
N LEU A 55 10.04 3.21 -4.17
CA LEU A 55 9.06 3.15 -3.09
C LEU A 55 9.66 3.61 -1.75
N ARG A 56 10.91 3.22 -1.46
CA ARG A 56 11.63 3.58 -0.24
C ARG A 56 11.90 5.08 -0.12
N SER A 57 11.97 5.77 -1.25
CA SER A 57 12.26 7.20 -1.34
C SER A 57 10.99 8.04 -1.32
N LEU A 58 9.82 7.41 -1.48
CA LEU A 58 8.53 8.09 -1.60
C LEU A 58 8.18 8.94 -0.38
N ALA A 59 8.40 8.40 0.83
CA ALA A 59 8.14 9.11 2.09
C ALA A 59 9.05 10.33 2.28
N LYS A 60 10.17 10.42 1.55
CA LYS A 60 11.10 11.54 1.57
C LYS A 60 10.97 12.42 0.32
N SER A 61 10.04 12.10 -0.58
CA SER A 61 9.85 12.85 -1.81
C SER A 61 9.30 14.23 -1.48
N PRO A 62 9.96 15.33 -1.90
CA PRO A 62 9.43 16.67 -1.70
C PRO A 62 8.20 16.96 -2.58
N VAL A 63 7.93 16.10 -3.58
CA VAL A 63 6.80 16.26 -4.51
C VAL A 63 5.58 15.46 -4.06
N TYR A 64 5.80 14.24 -3.58
CA TYR A 64 4.72 13.30 -3.27
C TYR A 64 4.57 12.98 -1.78
N GLY A 65 5.50 13.44 -0.94
CA GLY A 65 5.50 13.17 0.50
C GLY A 65 4.21 13.65 1.15
N ASP A 66 3.81 14.90 0.91
CA ASP A 66 2.62 15.48 1.51
C ASP A 66 1.34 14.73 1.11
N ALA A 67 1.17 14.44 -0.19
CA ALA A 67 0.03 13.67 -0.70
C ALA A 67 -0.02 12.24 -0.11
N LEU A 68 1.13 11.60 0.05
CA LEU A 68 1.25 10.29 0.69
C LEU A 68 0.85 10.36 2.17
N PHE A 69 1.37 11.34 2.92
CA PHE A 69 1.04 11.52 4.33
C PHE A 69 -0.44 11.83 4.52
N GLU A 70 -1.05 12.67 3.69
CA GLU A 70 -2.48 12.94 3.74
C GLU A 70 -3.32 11.67 3.53
N GLY A 71 -2.92 10.81 2.59
CA GLY A 71 -3.55 9.51 2.38
C GLY A 71 -3.45 8.59 3.61
N ILE A 72 -2.28 8.55 4.24
CA ILE A 72 -2.04 7.78 5.47
C ILE A 72 -2.90 8.32 6.62
N GLU A 73 -2.97 9.64 6.80
CA GLU A 73 -3.77 10.27 7.85
C GLU A 73 -5.27 9.97 7.67
N LYS A 74 -5.78 10.00 6.43
CA LYS A 74 -7.17 9.61 6.12
C LYS A 74 -7.45 8.16 6.49
N TYR A 75 -6.54 7.25 6.16
CA TYR A 75 -6.66 5.85 6.53
C TYR A 75 -6.64 5.65 8.04
N GLN A 76 -5.68 6.26 8.75
CA GLN A 76 -5.57 6.17 10.21
C GLN A 76 -6.80 6.73 10.92
N ARG A 77 -7.38 7.83 10.41
CA ARG A 77 -8.62 8.39 10.93
C ARG A 77 -9.78 7.42 10.76
N TRP A 78 -9.98 6.91 9.54
CA TRP A 78 -11.02 5.91 9.26
C TRP A 78 -10.88 4.67 10.16
N GLU A 79 -9.65 4.15 10.30
CA GLU A 79 -9.38 2.98 11.15
C GLU A 79 -9.66 3.27 12.64
N SER A 80 -9.32 4.46 13.11
CA SER A 80 -9.58 4.90 14.49
C SER A 80 -11.07 5.03 14.79
N GLU A 81 -11.87 5.37 13.79
CA GLU A 81 -13.33 5.52 13.88
C GLU A 81 -14.08 4.18 13.75
N LEU A 82 -13.41 3.09 13.40
CA LEU A 82 -14.04 1.76 13.33
C LEU A 82 -14.48 1.28 14.71
N SER A 83 -15.75 0.86 14.80
CA SER A 83 -16.28 0.15 15.97
C SER A 83 -15.58 -1.21 16.16
N PRO A 84 -15.65 -1.81 17.36
CA PRO A 84 -15.11 -3.15 17.59
C PRO A 84 -15.63 -4.19 16.59
N GLU A 85 -16.92 -4.13 16.25
CA GLU A 85 -17.55 -5.01 15.25
C GLU A 85 -17.01 -4.72 13.84
N GLY A 86 -16.88 -3.45 13.47
CA GLY A 86 -16.31 -3.07 12.16
C GLY A 86 -14.85 -3.49 12.00
N ARG A 87 -14.07 -3.50 13.10
CA ARG A 87 -12.70 -4.04 13.11
C ARG A 87 -12.68 -5.56 12.92
N GLN A 88 -13.63 -6.28 13.50
CA GLN A 88 -13.76 -7.72 13.30
C GLN A 88 -14.16 -8.06 11.86
N GLU A 89 -15.14 -7.36 11.29
CA GLU A 89 -15.52 -7.53 9.88
C GLU A 89 -14.35 -7.23 8.93
N LEU A 90 -13.57 -6.18 9.21
CA LEU A 90 -12.37 -5.85 8.45
C LEU A 90 -11.33 -6.99 8.54
N ALA A 91 -11.06 -7.49 9.74
CA ALA A 91 -10.12 -8.58 9.94
C ALA A 91 -10.56 -9.88 9.24
N GLU A 92 -11.85 -10.23 9.31
CA GLU A 92 -12.39 -11.37 8.58
C GLU A 92 -12.30 -11.17 7.06
N THR A 93 -12.63 -9.98 6.56
CA THR A 93 -12.54 -9.66 5.13
C THR A 93 -11.10 -9.78 4.63
N VAL A 94 -10.14 -9.24 5.38
CA VAL A 94 -8.71 -9.29 5.02
C VAL A 94 -8.20 -10.73 5.08
N ARG A 95 -8.60 -11.52 6.08
CA ARG A 95 -8.25 -12.93 6.17
C ARG A 95 -8.82 -13.74 5.02
N GLN A 96 -10.09 -13.54 4.65
CA GLN A 96 -10.73 -14.26 3.56
C GLN A 96 -10.17 -13.87 2.19
N THR A 97 -9.90 -12.58 1.99
CA THR A 97 -9.47 -12.05 0.68
C THR A 97 -7.98 -12.25 0.45
N TYR A 98 -7.16 -12.02 1.48
CA TYR A 98 -5.71 -11.94 1.36
C TYR A 98 -4.96 -13.00 2.17
N GLY A 99 -5.64 -13.79 3.00
CA GLY A 99 -4.99 -14.79 3.87
C GLY A 99 -4.16 -14.19 5.00
N VAL A 100 -4.28 -12.88 5.25
CA VAL A 100 -3.57 -12.16 6.31
C VAL A 100 -4.45 -12.07 7.53
N ASP A 101 -3.94 -12.46 8.69
CA ASP A 101 -4.61 -12.20 9.96
C ASP A 101 -4.12 -10.88 10.55
N LEU A 102 -4.98 -9.86 10.53
CA LEU A 102 -4.68 -8.56 11.13
C LEU A 102 -4.53 -8.62 12.66
N ASN A 103 -5.10 -9.65 13.31
CA ASN A 103 -5.02 -9.83 14.76
C ASN A 103 -3.74 -10.57 15.19
N GLU A 104 -3.06 -11.26 14.27
CA GLU A 104 -1.78 -11.93 14.52
C GLU A 104 -0.56 -11.04 14.22
N ARG A 105 -0.77 -9.79 13.80
CA ARG A 105 0.32 -8.87 13.51
C ARG A 105 1.18 -8.73 14.78
N PRO A 106 2.45 -9.17 14.78
CA PRO A 106 3.27 -9.11 15.98
C PRO A 106 3.39 -7.66 16.41
N GLU A 107 3.07 -7.37 17.67
CA GLU A 107 3.31 -6.05 18.24
C GLU A 107 4.76 -5.66 17.93
N PRO A 108 5.04 -4.44 17.42
CA PRO A 108 6.41 -3.98 17.34
C PRO A 108 7.00 -4.06 18.74
N GLY A 109 8.02 -4.89 18.90
CA GLY A 109 8.61 -5.20 20.20
C GLY A 109 8.85 -3.93 21.02
N ARG A 110 8.31 -3.93 22.25
CA ARG A 110 8.63 -2.97 23.30
C ARG A 110 10.11 -2.95 23.62
#